data_AF-A0A8S2V1Q2-F1
#
_entry.id   AF-A0A8S2V1Q2-F1
#
_cell.length_a   1.000
_cell.length_b   1.000
_cell.length_c   1.000
_cell.angle_alpha   90.00
_cell.angle_beta   90.00
_cell.angle_gamma   90.00
#
_symmetry.space_group_name_H-M   'P 1'
#
loop_
_entity.id
_entity.type
_entity.pdbx_description
1 polymer ?
#
loop_
_entity_poly.entity_id
_entity_poly.type
_entity_poly.pdbx_seq_one_letter_code
_entity_poly.pdbx_strand_id
1 'polypeptide(L)'
;ALLQSTLECFYQYECFHQLVLYMNYGYLINTTLLDSSINSKYQTNSIVADLVSQLMVEQWNPNVSYDQYYQQCQPKQCTYTYVQQFVLTYIIATILGIFGGLTAVLRIIIPPTVKFIRKKKTTTTTGKQSYSLSFGLRLRKIRSTSEIY
;
A
#
# COMPACT_ATOMS: atom_id res chain seq x y z
N ALA A 1 23.57 23.73 -12.94
CA ALA A 1 24.97 23.51 -12.52
C ALA A 1 25.05 22.86 -11.14
N LEU A 2 24.46 23.44 -10.08
CA LEU A 2 24.58 22.92 -8.70
C LEU A 2 24.09 21.47 -8.47
N LEU A 3 23.02 21.04 -9.13
CA LEU A 3 22.56 19.66 -8.99
C LEU A 3 23.55 18.64 -9.59
N GLN A 4 24.45 19.06 -10.47
CA GLN A 4 25.44 18.18 -11.11
C GLN A 4 26.80 18.21 -10.38
N SER A 5 26.97 19.05 -9.35
CA SER A 5 28.18 19.06 -8.53
C SER A 5 28.13 18.00 -7.43
N THR A 6 29.26 17.76 -6.79
CA THR A 6 29.42 16.88 -5.62
C THR A 6 29.67 17.71 -4.34
N LEU A 7 29.57 17.08 -3.17
CA LEU A 7 29.85 17.71 -1.86
C LEU A 7 31.26 17.38 -1.33
N GLU A 8 32.19 16.95 -2.19
CA GLU A 8 33.55 16.56 -1.80
C GLU A 8 34.31 17.66 -1.07
N CYS A 9 34.07 18.92 -1.45
CA CYS A 9 34.69 20.10 -0.86
C CYS A 9 34.49 20.20 0.66
N PHE A 10 33.38 19.68 1.18
CA PHE A 10 33.04 19.73 2.61
C PHE A 10 33.89 18.77 3.48
N TYR A 11 34.64 17.87 2.86
CA TYR A 11 35.55 16.94 3.53
C TYR A 11 37.01 17.39 3.48
N GLN A 12 37.35 18.39 2.65
CA GLN A 12 38.73 18.86 2.47
C GLN A 12 38.93 20.24 3.07
N TYR A 13 39.95 20.39 3.93
CA TYR A 13 40.24 21.64 4.62
C TYR A 13 40.42 22.82 3.66
N GLU A 14 41.27 22.67 2.63
CA GLU A 14 41.61 23.78 1.73
C GLU A 14 40.41 24.29 0.93
N CYS A 15 39.62 23.36 0.36
CA CYS A 15 38.44 23.70 -0.42
C CYS A 15 37.36 24.33 0.47
N PHE A 16 37.10 23.72 1.63
CA PHE A 16 36.13 24.22 2.59
C PHE A 16 36.49 25.61 3.10
N HIS A 17 37.76 25.85 3.42
CA HIS A 17 38.23 27.15 3.87
C HIS A 17 38.05 28.23 2.80
N GLN A 18 38.36 27.93 1.54
CA GLN A 18 38.08 28.85 0.43
C GLN A 18 36.58 29.14 0.30
N LEU A 19 35.73 28.11 0.39
CA LEU A 19 34.28 28.27 0.34
C LEU A 19 33.76 29.16 1.48
N VAL A 20 34.24 28.96 2.71
CA VAL A 20 33.91 29.81 3.86
C VAL A 20 34.34 31.26 3.63
N LEU A 21 35.54 31.50 3.10
CA LEU A 21 36.02 32.84 2.75
C LEU A 21 35.12 33.53 1.71
N TYR A 22 34.67 32.80 0.68
CA TYR A 22 33.73 33.31 -0.31
C TYR A 22 32.36 33.64 0.29
N MET A 23 31.92 32.88 1.29
CA MET A 23 30.61 33.04 1.93
C MET A 23 30.61 34.04 3.10
N ASN A 24 31.78 34.53 3.51
CA ASN A 24 31.93 35.37 4.71
C ASN A 24 31.39 36.80 4.51
N TYR A 25 30.06 36.93 4.56
CA TYR A 25 29.32 38.19 4.66
C TYR A 25 29.34 38.78 6.09
N GLY A 26 30.51 38.78 6.75
CA GLY A 26 30.71 39.48 8.03
C GLY A 26 30.31 38.73 9.30
N TYR A 27 30.17 37.40 9.25
CA TYR A 27 29.89 36.58 10.44
C TYR A 27 30.88 35.44 10.58
N LEU A 28 31.39 35.22 11.80
CA LEU A 28 32.24 34.08 12.13
C LEU A 28 31.40 32.80 12.15
N ILE A 29 31.36 32.10 11.02
CA ILE A 29 30.71 30.79 10.94
C ILE A 29 31.62 29.76 11.65
N ASN A 30 31.22 29.32 12.84
CA ASN A 30 31.86 28.20 13.53
C ASN A 30 31.35 26.88 12.95
N THR A 31 31.92 26.46 11.82
CA THR A 31 31.59 25.21 11.14
C THR A 31 32.76 24.24 11.16
N THR A 32 32.42 22.97 11.35
CA THR A 32 33.37 21.85 11.29
C THR A 32 33.33 21.18 9.92
N LEU A 33 34.45 20.58 9.52
CA LEU A 33 34.52 19.71 8.34
C LEU A 33 33.66 18.46 8.53
N LEU A 34 33.17 17.90 7.43
CA LEU A 34 32.52 16.60 7.46
C LEU A 34 33.58 15.50 7.66
N ASP A 35 33.21 14.50 8.44
CA ASP A 35 34.07 13.36 8.76
C ASP A 35 33.74 12.20 7.83
N SER A 36 34.72 11.82 6.99
CA SER A 36 34.59 10.69 6.06
C SER A 36 34.67 9.31 6.74
N SER A 37 35.05 9.26 8.03
CA SER A 37 35.09 8.03 8.82
C SER A 37 33.71 7.62 9.36
N ILE A 38 32.75 8.55 9.38
CA ILE A 38 31.38 8.26 9.79
C ILE A 38 30.69 7.46 8.68
N ASN A 39 29.99 6.39 9.08
CA ASN A 39 29.23 5.58 8.14
C ASN A 39 28.00 6.37 7.63
N SER A 40 28.13 6.97 6.45
CA SER A 40 27.04 7.62 5.72
C SER A 40 26.50 6.71 4.63
N LYS A 41 25.20 6.87 4.34
CA LYS A 41 24.54 6.23 3.21
C LYS A 41 25.08 6.77 1.87
N TYR A 42 25.57 8.00 1.84
CA TYR A 42 26.04 8.67 0.64
C TYR A 42 27.57 8.66 0.58
N GLN A 43 28.10 8.33 -0.60
CA GLN A 43 29.53 8.42 -0.84
C GLN A 43 29.95 9.88 -1.04
N THR A 44 31.20 10.23 -0.71
CA THR A 44 31.74 11.59 -0.83
C THR A 44 31.64 12.15 -2.27
N ASN A 45 31.74 11.28 -3.27
CA ASN A 45 31.64 11.58 -4.70
C ASN A 45 30.19 11.53 -5.27
N SER A 46 29.19 11.41 -4.40
CA SER A 46 27.78 11.38 -4.84
C SER A 46 27.36 12.75 -5.37
N ILE A 47 26.55 12.74 -6.43
CA ILE A 47 26.07 13.95 -7.09
C ILE A 47 24.93 14.55 -6.25
N VAL A 48 24.91 15.88 -6.10
CA VAL A 48 23.89 16.60 -5.32
C VAL A 48 22.46 16.27 -5.78
N ALA A 49 22.25 16.03 -7.08
CA ALA A 49 20.97 15.54 -7.61
C ALA A 49 20.50 14.25 -6.93
N ASP A 50 21.39 13.28 -6.73
CA ASP A 50 21.04 11.99 -6.13
C ASP A 50 20.70 12.15 -4.65
N LEU A 51 21.44 13.01 -3.95
CA LEU A 51 21.17 13.37 -2.57
C LEU A 51 19.78 13.99 -2.42
N VAL A 52 19.47 15.03 -3.21
CA VAL A 52 18.19 15.73 -3.16
C VAL A 52 17.03 14.82 -3.57
N SER A 53 17.24 13.93 -4.55
CA SER A 53 16.22 12.96 -4.97
C SER A 53 15.77 12.03 -3.83
N GLN A 54 16.67 11.80 -2.87
CA GLN A 54 16.42 11.00 -1.67
C GLN A 54 16.28 11.86 -0.40
N LEU A 55 15.95 13.15 -0.56
CA LEU A 55 15.73 14.11 0.52
C LEU A 55 16.92 14.25 1.49
N MET A 56 18.12 13.84 1.06
CA MET A 56 19.35 13.82 1.88
C MET A 56 19.20 12.99 3.17
N VAL A 57 18.30 12.00 3.19
CA VAL A 57 18.03 11.18 4.37
C VAL A 57 19.07 10.08 4.51
N GLU A 58 19.88 10.18 5.58
CA GLU A 58 20.88 9.18 5.97
C GLU A 58 20.24 7.87 6.46
N GLN A 59 19.33 7.96 7.43
CA GLN A 59 18.68 6.80 8.04
C GLN A 59 17.21 7.11 8.38
N TRP A 60 16.33 6.17 8.08
CA TRP A 60 14.92 6.24 8.48
C TRP A 60 14.74 5.62 9.86
N ASN A 61 14.27 6.40 10.82
CA ASN A 61 13.91 5.87 12.13
C ASN A 61 12.38 5.79 12.27
N PRO A 62 11.77 4.60 12.13
CA PRO A 62 10.32 4.44 12.19
C PRO A 62 9.75 4.63 13.60
N ASN A 63 10.60 4.67 14.63
CA ASN A 63 10.19 4.80 16.02
C ASN A 63 10.13 6.26 16.51
N VAL A 64 10.26 7.23 15.61
CA VAL A 64 10.20 8.66 15.95
C VAL A 64 8.79 9.18 15.75
N SER A 65 8.25 9.84 16.78
CA SER A 65 7.03 10.64 16.64
C SER A 65 7.37 11.96 15.94
N TYR A 66 6.58 12.30 14.92
CA TYR A 66 6.66 13.56 14.19
C TYR A 66 5.62 14.59 14.66
N ASP A 67 5.00 14.38 15.83
CA ASP A 67 3.91 15.24 16.34
C ASP A 67 4.35 16.70 16.49
N GLN A 68 5.54 16.93 17.04
CA GLN A 68 6.10 18.27 17.20
C GLN A 68 6.36 18.96 15.85
N TYR A 69 6.83 18.21 14.85
CA TYR A 69 7.07 18.72 13.51
C TYR A 69 5.77 19.16 12.84
N TYR A 70 4.72 18.33 12.91
CA TYR A 70 3.41 18.68 12.34
C TYR A 70 2.74 19.85 13.06
N GLN A 71 2.92 19.96 14.39
CA GLN A 71 2.43 21.11 15.16
C GLN A 71 3.07 22.43 14.72
N GLN A 72 4.37 22.41 14.41
CA GLN A 72 5.09 23.58 13.93
C GLN A 72 4.73 23.93 12.48
N CYS A 73 4.67 22.92 11.61
CA CYS A 73 4.41 23.14 10.18
C CYS A 73 2.94 23.49 9.88
N GLN A 74 1.99 23.18 10.78
CA GLN A 74 0.54 23.40 10.61
C GLN A 74 0.08 23.18 9.15
N PRO A 75 0.20 21.96 8.62
CA PRO A 75 -0.12 21.70 7.23
C PRO A 75 -1.59 22.02 6.96
N LYS A 76 -1.85 22.90 5.98
CA LYS A 76 -3.22 23.29 5.60
C LYS A 76 -4.03 22.12 5.01
N GLN A 77 -3.34 21.16 4.41
CA GLN A 77 -3.93 19.97 3.80
C GLN A 77 -2.97 18.80 4.01
N CYS A 78 -3.52 17.65 4.43
CA CYS A 78 -2.78 16.40 4.51
C CYS A 78 -3.15 15.54 3.31
N THR A 79 -2.15 15.12 2.55
CA THR A 79 -2.33 14.14 1.48
C THR A 79 -1.70 12.83 1.94
N TYR A 80 -2.52 11.80 2.09
CA TYR A 80 -2.02 10.45 2.31
C TYR A 80 -1.94 9.73 0.96
N THR A 81 -0.88 8.96 0.76
CA THR A 81 -0.76 8.01 -0.35
C THR A 81 -1.01 6.61 0.21
N TYR A 82 -2.05 5.95 -0.27
CA TYR A 82 -2.24 4.53 0.01
C TYR A 82 -1.23 3.74 -0.81
N VAL A 83 -0.11 3.39 -0.21
CA VAL A 83 0.79 2.38 -0.77
C VAL A 83 0.12 1.04 -0.50
N GLN A 84 -0.62 0.52 -1.48
CA GLN A 84 -1.19 -0.82 -1.42
C GLN A 84 -0.04 -1.83 -1.36
N GLN A 85 0.35 -2.23 -0.16
CA GLN A 85 1.14 -3.44 0.01
C GLN A 85 0.21 -4.59 -0.35
N PHE A 86 0.54 -5.35 -1.39
CA PHE A 86 -0.23 -6.52 -1.81
C PHE A 86 -0.16 -7.59 -0.71
N VAL A 87 -1.06 -7.50 0.27
CA VAL A 87 -1.16 -8.50 1.32
C VAL A 87 -1.82 -9.73 0.70
N LEU A 88 -1.06 -10.81 0.51
CA LEU A 88 -1.53 -12.06 -0.08
C LEU A 88 -2.84 -12.57 0.56
N THR A 89 -3.01 -12.33 1.86
CA THR A 89 -4.22 -12.70 2.61
C THR A 89 -5.47 -11.98 2.09
N TYR A 90 -5.34 -10.72 1.66
CA TYR A 90 -6.44 -9.95 1.08
C TYR A 90 -6.90 -10.60 -0.22
N ILE A 91 -5.99 -10.90 -1.14
CA ILE A 91 -6.30 -11.52 -2.44
C ILE A 91 -7.04 -12.86 -2.26
N ILE A 92 -6.54 -13.71 -1.36
CA ILE A 92 -7.15 -15.02 -1.07
C ILE A 92 -8.56 -14.84 -0.49
N ALA A 93 -8.74 -13.91 0.44
CA ALA A 93 -10.05 -13.63 1.04
C ALA A 93 -11.06 -13.12 0.00
N THR A 94 -10.63 -12.26 -0.94
CA THR A 94 -11.51 -11.77 -2.00
C THR A 94 -11.96 -12.90 -2.93
N ILE A 95 -11.05 -13.79 -3.33
CA ILE A 95 -11.37 -14.93 -4.19
C ILE A 95 -12.38 -15.85 -3.50
N LEU A 96 -12.13 -16.23 -2.24
CA LEU A 96 -13.03 -17.05 -1.46
C LEU A 96 -14.39 -16.38 -1.25
N GLY A 97 -14.41 -15.07 -1.00
CA GLY A 97 -15.62 -14.27 -0.86
C GLY A 97 -16.46 -14.22 -2.13
N ILE A 98 -15.85 -14.11 -3.31
CA ILE A 98 -16.55 -14.12 -4.60
C ILE A 98 -17.15 -15.50 -4.87
N PHE A 99 -16.37 -16.57 -4.71
CA PHE A 99 -16.88 -17.93 -4.94
C PHE A 99 -18.00 -18.32 -3.95
N GLY A 100 -17.84 -17.97 -2.67
CA GLY A 100 -18.83 -18.22 -1.64
C GLY A 100 -20.08 -17.36 -1.80
N GLY A 101 -19.90 -16.05 -2.05
CA GLY A 101 -20.99 -15.09 -2.17
C GLY A 101 -21.84 -15.33 -3.41
N LEU A 102 -21.22 -15.52 -4.57
CA LEU A 102 -21.94 -15.71 -5.84
C LEU A 102 -22.82 -16.97 -5.80
N THR A 103 -22.30 -18.06 -5.27
CA THR A 103 -23.05 -19.33 -5.16
C THR A 103 -24.20 -19.25 -4.16
N ALA A 104 -24.01 -18.57 -3.03
CA ALA A 104 -25.06 -18.35 -2.04
C ALA A 104 -26.19 -17.45 -2.58
N VAL A 105 -25.84 -16.32 -3.20
CA VAL A 105 -26.79 -15.37 -3.77
C VAL A 105 -27.62 -16.04 -4.87
N LEU A 106 -26.99 -16.79 -5.77
CA LEU A 106 -27.69 -17.46 -6.85
C LEU A 106 -28.71 -18.49 -6.33
N ARG A 107 -28.37 -19.26 -5.28
CA ARG A 107 -29.29 -20.22 -4.64
C ARG A 107 -30.50 -19.54 -3.99
N ILE A 108 -30.35 -18.31 -3.51
CA ILE A 108 -31.44 -17.53 -2.90
C ILE A 108 -32.34 -16.93 -3.98
N ILE A 109 -31.76 -16.43 -5.07
CA ILE A 109 -32.49 -15.72 -6.13
C ILE A 109 -33.22 -16.68 -7.09
N ILE A 110 -32.66 -17.85 -7.39
CA ILE A 110 -33.27 -18.81 -8.34
C ILE A 110 -34.72 -19.20 -7.95
N PRO A 111 -35.02 -19.69 -6.73
CA PRO A 111 -36.36 -20.16 -6.38
C PRO A 111 -37.48 -19.11 -6.49
N PRO A 112 -37.33 -17.86 -6.00
CA PRO A 112 -38.35 -16.83 -6.18
C PRO A 112 -38.46 -16.44 -7.66
N THR A 113 -37.34 -16.27 -8.37
CA THR A 113 -37.34 -15.88 -9.79
C THR A 113 -38.11 -16.88 -10.66
N VAL A 114 -37.85 -18.18 -10.48
CA VAL A 114 -38.59 -19.24 -11.19
C VAL A 114 -40.08 -19.25 -10.83
N LYS A 115 -40.44 -19.02 -9.56
CA LYS A 115 -41.85 -18.93 -9.13
C LYS A 115 -42.57 -17.73 -9.75
N PHE A 116 -41.93 -16.56 -9.82
CA PHE A 116 -42.48 -15.37 -10.45
C PHE A 116 -42.69 -15.56 -11.96
N ILE A 117 -41.73 -16.17 -12.66
CA ILE A 117 -41.84 -16.47 -14.09
C ILE A 117 -42.96 -17.50 -14.34
N ARG A 118 -43.05 -18.56 -13.52
CA ARG A 118 -44.13 -19.57 -13.63
C ARG A 118 -45.52 -18.98 -13.36
N LYS A 119 -45.67 -18.08 -12.39
CA LYS A 119 -46.95 -17.39 -12.10
C LYS A 119 -47.42 -16.51 -13.27
N LYS A 120 -46.51 -15.85 -13.98
CA LYS A 120 -46.86 -15.06 -15.18
C LYS A 120 -47.32 -15.94 -16.36
N LYS A 121 -46.84 -17.18 -16.47
CA LYS A 121 -47.24 -18.10 -17.55
C LYS A 121 -48.57 -18.81 -17.32
N THR A 122 -49.12 -18.81 -16.11
CA THR A 122 -50.35 -19.56 -15.78
C THR A 122 -51.64 -18.80 -16.12
N THR A 123 -51.57 -17.53 -16.52
CA THR A 123 -52.71 -16.72 -16.96
C THR A 123 -52.93 -16.74 -18.48
N THR A 124 -52.32 -17.68 -19.21
CA THR A 124 -52.56 -17.88 -20.64
C THR A 124 -52.61 -19.37 -20.97
N THR A 125 -53.73 -19.75 -21.56
CA THR A 125 -54.33 -21.07 -21.81
C THR A 125 -53.42 -22.08 -22.54
N THR A 126 -53.52 -23.35 -22.12
CA THR A 126 -53.21 -24.62 -22.83
C THR A 126 -51.92 -24.73 -23.66
N GLY A 127 -50.98 -25.54 -23.19
CA GLY A 127 -49.89 -26.08 -24.00
C GLY A 127 -48.92 -26.90 -23.15
N LYS A 128 -48.98 -28.24 -23.26
CA LYS A 128 -48.09 -29.17 -22.58
C LYS A 128 -46.62 -28.87 -22.93
N GLN A 129 -45.77 -28.68 -21.92
CA GLN A 129 -44.34 -28.90 -22.08
C GLN A 129 -43.71 -29.35 -20.76
N SER A 130 -43.51 -30.67 -20.68
CA SER A 130 -42.74 -31.36 -19.66
C SER A 130 -41.26 -31.00 -19.83
N TYR A 131 -40.69 -30.33 -18.84
CA TYR A 131 -39.24 -30.29 -18.64
C TYR A 131 -38.98 -30.78 -17.22
N SER A 132 -38.71 -32.08 -17.10
CA SER A 132 -38.20 -32.68 -15.88
C SER A 132 -36.78 -32.16 -15.65
N LEU A 133 -36.63 -31.18 -14.75
CA LEU A 133 -35.34 -30.92 -14.11
C LEU A 133 -35.37 -31.64 -12.76
N SER A 134 -35.03 -32.93 -12.82
CA SER A 134 -34.72 -33.75 -11.67
C SER A 134 -33.44 -33.25 -11.02
N PHE A 135 -33.55 -32.29 -10.09
CA PHE A 135 -32.46 -31.98 -9.18
C PHE A 135 -32.57 -32.90 -7.96
N GLY A 136 -32.04 -34.11 -8.10
CA GLY A 136 -31.82 -35.02 -6.98
C GLY A 136 -30.74 -34.47 -6.06
N LEU A 137 -31.11 -33.60 -5.12
CA LEU A 137 -30.26 -33.28 -3.98
C LEU A 137 -30.28 -34.46 -3.02
N ARG A 138 -29.43 -35.45 -3.30
CA ARG A 138 -29.11 -36.51 -2.34
C ARG A 138 -28.24 -35.89 -1.25
N LEU A 139 -28.86 -35.33 -0.23
CA LEU A 139 -28.18 -34.95 1.01
C LEU A 139 -27.66 -36.23 1.65
N ARG A 140 -26.36 -36.53 1.45
CA ARG A 140 -25.66 -37.49 2.30
C ARG A 140 -25.52 -36.86 3.68
N LYS A 141 -26.27 -37.39 4.63
CA LYS A 141 -26.09 -37.14 6.06
C LYS A 141 -24.69 -37.64 6.45
N ILE A 142 -23.77 -36.72 6.67
CA ILE A 142 -22.50 -37.06 7.32
C ILE A 142 -22.83 -37.24 8.80
N ARG A 143 -22.93 -38.49 9.23
CA ARG A 143 -22.98 -38.88 10.64
C ARG A 143 -21.54 -38.78 11.15
N SER A 144 -21.23 -37.72 11.88
CA SER A 144 -20.06 -37.69 12.75
C SER A 144 -20.41 -38.54 13.97
N THR A 145 -19.96 -39.79 13.97
CA THR A 145 -19.78 -40.58 15.19
C THR A 145 -18.45 -40.13 15.79
N SER A 146 -18.53 -39.29 16.81
CA SER A 146 -17.49 -39.14 17.81
C SER A 146 -17.63 -40.30 18.80
N GLU A 147 -16.91 -41.39 18.56
CA GLU A 147 -16.42 -42.23 19.64
C GLU A 147 -14.91 -41.99 19.71
N ILE A 148 -14.42 -41.71 20.92
CA ILE A 148 -13.16 -42.16 21.53
C ILE A 148 -12.91 -41.27 22.76
N TYR A 149 -13.11 -41.91 23.93
CA TYR A 149 -12.77 -41.53 25.32
C TYR A 149 -13.41 -40.29 25.96
#